data_AF-A0A6G3QIW4-F1
#
_entry.id   AF-A0A6G3QIW4-F1
#
_cell.length_a   1.000
_cell.length_b   1.000
_cell.length_c   1.000
_cell.angle_alpha   90.00
_cell.angle_beta   90.00
_cell.angle_gamma   90.00
#
_symmetry.space_group_name_H-M   'P 1'
#
loop_
_entity.id
_entity.type
_entity.pdbx_description
1 polymer ?
#
loop_
_entity_poly.entity_id
_entity_poly.type
_entity_poly.pdbx_seq_one_letter_code
_entity_poly.pdbx_strand_id
1 'polypeptide(L)'
;MHDLAHLLQDAMNRKHVSTEAVAHATGIRTPRIRAFLQDGATGPVHPTREELAELAELLALPQTELLEGARRHSSRAAHDAVPS
;
A
#
# COMPACT_ATOMS: atom_id res chain seq x y z
N MET A 1 -7.59 2.07 13.13
CA MET A 1 -7.81 1.85 11.69
C MET A 1 -6.43 1.90 11.02
N HIS A 2 -6.00 0.81 10.37
CA HIS A 2 -4.59 0.56 10.03
C HIS A 2 -4.08 1.43 8.86
N ASP A 3 -2.76 1.64 8.80
CA ASP A 3 -2.08 2.25 7.65
C ASP A 3 -1.92 1.25 6.49
N LEU A 4 -1.56 1.74 5.30
CA LEU A 4 -1.43 0.91 4.10
C LEU A 4 -0.43 -0.25 4.26
N ALA A 5 0.72 -0.01 4.90
CA ALA A 5 1.76 -1.03 5.07
C ALA A 5 1.24 -2.20 5.92
N HIS A 6 0.60 -1.89 7.05
CA HIS A 6 0.00 -2.88 7.93
C HIS A 6 -1.12 -3.67 7.24
N LEU A 7 -2.00 -3.00 6.48
CA LEU A 7 -3.08 -3.67 5.74
C LEU A 7 -2.55 -4.69 4.73
N LEU A 8 -1.52 -4.30 3.96
CA LEU A 8 -0.92 -5.18 2.95
C LEU A 8 -0.18 -6.35 3.60
N GLN A 9 0.63 -6.10 4.63
CA GLN A 9 1.35 -7.17 5.34
C GLN A 9 0.40 -8.18 5.97
N ASP A 10 -0.63 -7.71 6.68
CA ASP A 10 -1.63 -8.59 7.30
C ASP A 10 -2.36 -9.45 6.25
N ALA A 11 -2.82 -8.84 5.16
CA ALA A 11 -3.55 -9.57 4.13
C ALA A 11 -2.66 -10.57 3.38
N MET A 12 -1.41 -10.20 3.08
CA MET A 12 -0.44 -11.11 2.47
C MET A 12 -0.13 -12.30 3.39
N ASN A 13 0.03 -12.05 4.70
CA ASN A 13 0.26 -13.09 5.69
C ASN A 13 -0.94 -14.05 5.79
N ARG A 14 -2.17 -13.51 5.85
CA ARG A 14 -3.41 -14.32 5.88
C ARG A 14 -3.60 -15.19 4.65
N LYS A 15 -3.14 -14.71 3.48
CA LYS A 15 -3.22 -15.43 2.21
C LYS A 15 -1.98 -16.27 1.89
N HIS A 16 -0.95 -16.22 2.74
CA HIS A 16 0.34 -16.88 2.51
C HIS A 16 0.96 -16.56 1.13
N VAL A 17 0.84 -15.31 0.67
CA VAL A 17 1.39 -14.88 -0.62
C VAL A 17 2.69 -14.10 -0.45
N SER A 18 3.69 -14.40 -1.28
CA SER A 18 4.96 -13.67 -1.30
C SER A 18 4.85 -12.39 -2.12
N THR A 19 5.80 -11.47 -1.93
CA THR A 19 5.91 -10.25 -2.73
C THR A 19 6.09 -10.57 -4.23
N GLU A 20 6.84 -11.62 -4.55
CA GLU A 20 7.05 -12.08 -5.92
C GLU A 20 5.75 -12.61 -6.54
N ALA A 21 4.94 -13.33 -5.77
CA ALA A 21 3.64 -13.82 -6.23
C ALA A 21 2.67 -12.66 -6.48
N VAL A 22 2.65 -11.66 -5.60
CA VAL A 22 1.87 -10.43 -5.80
C VAL A 22 2.33 -9.68 -7.05
N ALA A 23 3.65 -9.55 -7.26
CA ALA A 23 4.20 -8.89 -8.44
C ALA A 23 3.79 -9.59 -9.73
N HIS A 24 3.84 -10.92 -9.74
CA HIS A 24 3.45 -11.72 -10.89
C HIS A 24 1.95 -11.60 -11.19
N ALA A 25 1.09 -11.61 -10.16
CA ALA A 25 -0.35 -11.57 -10.32
C ALA A 25 -0.91 -10.19 -10.69
N THR A 26 -0.30 -9.11 -10.18
CA THR A 26 -0.77 -7.73 -10.39
C THR A 26 -0.04 -6.99 -11.52
N GLY A 27 1.08 -7.52 -12.00
CA GLY A 27 1.99 -6.81 -12.89
C GLY A 27 2.77 -5.66 -12.22
N ILE A 28 2.55 -5.40 -10.93
CA ILE A 28 3.27 -4.37 -10.19
C ILE A 28 4.70 -4.85 -9.93
N ARG A 29 5.69 -4.01 -10.23
CA ARG A 29 7.10 -4.37 -10.03
C ARG A 29 7.39 -4.67 -8.55
N THR A 30 8.09 -5.77 -8.26
CA THR A 30 8.47 -6.19 -6.90
C THR A 30 9.07 -5.07 -6.03
N PRO A 31 9.97 -4.19 -6.54
CA PRO A 31 10.48 -3.08 -5.73
C PRO A 31 9.41 -2.10 -5.26
N ARG A 32 8.35 -1.87 -6.04
CA ARG A 32 7.23 -1.00 -5.63
C ARG A 32 6.40 -1.64 -4.54
N ILE A 33 6.08 -2.93 -4.66
CA ILE A 33 5.36 -3.67 -3.62
C ILE A 33 6.16 -3.67 -2.31
N ARG A 34 7.48 -3.86 -2.38
CA ARG A 34 8.36 -3.74 -1.19
C ARG A 34 8.27 -2.35 -0.56
N ALA A 35 8.30 -1.28 -1.37
CA ALA A 35 8.13 0.08 -0.87
C ALA A 35 6.76 0.29 -0.20
N PHE A 36 5.67 -0.25 -0.76
CA PHE A 36 4.34 -0.16 -0.13
C PHE A 36 4.28 -0.94 1.20
N LEU A 37 4.95 -2.08 1.28
CA LEU A 37 5.04 -2.88 2.50
C LEU A 37 5.90 -2.21 3.58
N GLN A 38 6.95 -1.49 3.20
CA GLN A 38 7.88 -0.84 4.13
C GLN A 38 7.37 0.53 4.59
N ASP A 39 7.01 1.37 3.62
CA ASP A 39 6.75 2.80 3.86
C ASP A 39 5.26 3.16 3.73
N GLY A 40 4.41 2.19 3.36
CA GLY A 40 3.00 2.43 3.12
C GLY A 40 2.80 3.47 2.02
N ALA A 41 2.01 4.50 2.33
CA ALA A 41 1.83 5.66 1.44
C ALA A 41 2.68 6.88 1.86
N THR A 42 3.59 6.72 2.83
CA THR A 42 4.45 7.80 3.35
C THR A 42 5.82 7.85 2.69
N GLY A 43 6.24 6.77 2.04
CA GLY A 43 7.50 6.71 1.31
C GLY A 43 7.48 7.52 0.02
N PRO A 44 8.65 7.69 -0.63
CA PRO A 44 8.77 8.40 -1.90
C PRO A 44 8.06 7.69 -3.06
N VAL A 45 7.66 6.43 -2.86
CA VAL A 45 6.95 5.61 -3.84
C VAL A 45 5.49 5.52 -3.45
N HIS A 46 4.66 6.37 -4.03
CA HIS A 46 3.21 6.35 -3.79
C HIS A 46 2.51 5.33 -4.72
N PRO A 47 1.54 4.56 -4.20
CA PRO A 47 0.71 3.68 -4.99
C PRO A 47 -0.31 4.47 -5.82
N THR A 48 -0.56 4.06 -7.06
CA THR A 48 -1.63 4.62 -7.88
C THR A 48 -3.00 4.03 -7.51
N ARG A 49 -4.08 4.62 -8.02
CA ARG A 49 -5.44 4.11 -7.79
C ARG A 49 -5.63 2.72 -8.40
N GLU A 50 -5.04 2.50 -9.57
CA GLU A 50 -5.04 1.23 -10.28
C GLU A 50 -4.27 0.17 -9.50
N GLU A 51 -3.06 0.49 -9.01
CA GLU A 51 -2.28 -0.43 -8.18
C GLU A 51 -3.02 -0.82 -6.89
N LEU A 52 -3.69 0.14 -6.25
CA LEU A 52 -4.53 -0.14 -5.09
C LEU A 52 -5.74 -1.02 -5.44
N ALA A 53 -6.30 -0.91 -6.65
CA ALA A 53 -7.39 -1.76 -7.11
C ALA A 53 -6.91 -3.20 -7.32
N GLU A 54 -5.79 -3.40 -8.01
CA GLU A 54 -5.18 -4.71 -8.25
C GLU A 54 -4.81 -5.41 -6.93
N LEU A 55 -4.23 -4.66 -5.98
CA LEU A 55 -3.92 -5.18 -4.64
C LEU A 55 -5.18 -5.51 -3.85
N ALA A 56 -6.24 -4.70 -3.95
CA ALA A 56 -7.53 -4.96 -3.29
C ALA A 56 -8.14 -6.27 -3.79
N GLU A 57 -8.17 -6.47 -5.10
CA GLU A 57 -8.71 -7.65 -5.74
C GLU A 57 -7.92 -8.90 -5.35
N LEU A 58 -6.60 -8.88 -5.55
CA LEU A 58 -5.75 -10.02 -5.23
C LEU A 58 -5.83 -10.40 -3.74
N LEU A 59 -5.80 -9.41 -2.86
CA LEU A 59 -5.77 -9.63 -1.41
C LEU A 59 -7.17 -9.74 -0.79
N ALA A 60 -8.24 -9.70 -1.59
CA ALA A 60 -9.63 -9.67 -1.14
C ALA A 60 -9.86 -8.64 -0.02
N LEU A 61 -9.26 -7.47 -0.17
CA LEU A 61 -9.43 -6.33 0.73
C LEU A 61 -10.47 -5.36 0.17
N PRO A 62 -11.27 -4.70 1.02
CA PRO A 62 -12.11 -3.60 0.58
C PRO A 62 -11.25 -2.48 -0.02
N GLN A 63 -11.53 -2.08 -1.26
CA GLN A 63 -10.78 -1.00 -1.93
C GLN A 63 -10.85 0.32 -1.14
N THR A 64 -11.95 0.57 -0.43
CA THR A 64 -12.12 1.73 0.46
C THR A 64 -11.09 1.74 1.59
N GLU A 65 -10.79 0.59 2.18
CA GLU A 65 -9.84 0.46 3.29
C GLU A 65 -8.41 0.79 2.83
N LEU A 66 -8.02 0.30 1.65
CA LEU A 66 -6.73 0.62 1.01
C LEU A 66 -6.62 2.10 0.64
N LEU A 67 -7.68 2.70 0.10
CA LEU A 67 -7.72 4.13 -0.22
C LEU A 67 -7.62 5.00 1.03
N GLU A 68 -8.25 4.62 2.13
CA GLU A 68 -8.14 5.34 3.40
C GLU A 68 -6.75 5.18 4.03
N GLY A 69 -6.20 3.96 4.02
CA GLY A 69 -4.83 3.68 4.47
C GLY A 69 -3.80 4.50 3.69
N ALA A 70 -4.03 4.72 2.39
CA ALA A 70 -3.19 5.55 1.56
C ALA A 70 -3.35 7.07 1.83
N ARG A 71 -4.56 7.52 2.21
CA ARG A 71 -4.86 8.95 2.46
C ARG A 71 -4.48 9.45 3.85
N ARG A 72 -4.52 8.59 4.88
CA ARG A 72 -4.32 9.04 6.28
C ARG A 72 -2.99 9.75 6.54
N HIS A 73 -1.99 9.53 5.71
CA HIS A 73 -0.65 10.06 5.98
C HIS A 73 -0.05 10.95 4.89
N SER A 74 -0.71 11.10 3.73
CA SER A 74 -0.42 12.23 2.82
C SER A 74 -0.73 13.58 3.49
N SER A 75 -1.72 13.61 4.39
CA SER A 75 -2.04 14.77 5.24
C SER A 75 -0.99 15.08 6.32
N ARG A 76 -0.19 14.11 6.77
CA ARG A 76 0.83 14.31 7.81
C ARG A 76 2.13 14.88 7.20
N ALA A 77 2.54 14.34 6.05
CA ALA A 77 3.69 14.85 5.29
C ALA A 77 3.49 16.29 4.78
N ALA A 78 2.24 16.67 4.44
CA ALA A 78 1.90 18.04 4.05
C ALA A 78 1.90 19.03 5.23
N HIS A 79 1.75 18.55 6.47
CA HIS A 79 1.74 19.42 7.66
C HIS A 79 3.14 19.63 8.25
N ASP A 80 4.06 18.67 8.08
CA ASP A 80 5.46 18.77 8.53
C ASP A 80 6.37 19.51 7.51
N ALA A 81 5.87 19.79 6.31
CA ALA A 81 6.54 20.61 5.32
C ALA A 81 6.10 22.09 5.46
N VAL A 82 6.90 22.88 6.19
CA VAL A 82 6.91 24.36 6.39
C VAL A 82 6.25 24.87 7.70
N PRO A 83 6.86 25.79 8.50
CA PRO A 83 8.21 26.39 8.45
C PRO A 83 9.00 26.45 9.80
N SER A 84 10.32 26.67 9.69
CA SER A 84 10.99 27.81 10.34
C SER A 84 12.06 28.35 9.39
#